data_AF-T0YLN6-F1
#
_entry.id   AF-T0YLN6-F1
#
_cell.length_a   1.000
_cell.length_b   1.000
_cell.length_c   1.000
_cell.angle_alpha   90.00
_cell.angle_beta   90.00
_cell.angle_gamma   90.00
#
_symmetry.space_group_name_H-M   'P 1'
#
loop_
_entity.id
_entity.type
_entity.pdbx_description
1 polymer ?
#
loop_
_entity_poly.entity_id
_entity_poly.type
_entity_poly.pdbx_seq_one_letter_code
_entity_poly.pdbx_strand_id
1 'polypeptide(L)'
;MFTDVKPLLMPMRARRVHPRSGSGSLQPYGQRPEEINYSVERAALNRVLVTVAERAGVTLRFEHRCLGLAPESRAVQCVEERSGLTFELECETAIAADGAGSAVRASLVAAGACAVRAAPLDHDYKEMTLPALAGSHALEPDVLHIWPRGGF
;
A
#
# COMPACT_ATOMS: atom_id res chain seq x y z
N MET A 1 -3.92 -10.38 14.67
CA MET A 1 -3.44 -9.68 13.47
C MET A 1 -2.86 -10.65 12.44
N PHE A 2 -1.68 -11.27 12.64
CA PHE A 2 -1.13 -12.19 11.62
C PHE A 2 -2.05 -13.39 11.35
N THR A 3 -2.66 -13.96 12.39
CA THR A 3 -3.64 -15.05 12.26
C THR A 3 -4.84 -14.66 11.39
N ASP A 4 -5.27 -13.39 11.43
CA ASP A 4 -6.38 -12.87 10.61
C ASP A 4 -5.97 -12.69 9.14
N VAL A 5 -4.70 -12.38 8.88
CA VAL A 5 -4.17 -12.14 7.53
C VAL A 5 -3.74 -13.45 6.84
N LYS A 6 -3.21 -14.41 7.60
CA LYS A 6 -2.65 -15.67 7.07
C LYS A 6 -3.55 -16.40 6.05
N PRO A 7 -4.88 -16.49 6.22
CA PRO A 7 -5.76 -17.15 5.24
C PRO A 7 -5.85 -16.44 3.89
N LEU A 8 -5.46 -15.16 3.81
CA LEU A 8 -5.47 -14.35 2.59
C LEU A 8 -4.16 -14.43 1.81
N LEU A 9 -3.14 -15.05 2.39
CA LEU A 9 -1.79 -15.06 1.83
C LEU A 9 -1.61 -16.21 0.83
N MET A 10 -1.08 -15.88 -0.35
CA MET A 10 -0.60 -16.87 -1.30
C MET A 10 0.95 -16.89 -1.28
N PRO A 11 1.60 -18.02 -1.01
CA PRO A 11 3.04 -18.10 -0.96
C PRO A 11 3.67 -17.84 -2.33
N MET A 12 4.80 -17.14 -2.33
CA MET A 12 5.62 -16.82 -3.48
C MET A 12 7.04 -17.28 -3.21
N ARG A 13 7.38 -18.51 -3.61
CA ARG A 13 8.66 -19.14 -3.23
C ARG A 13 9.86 -18.67 -4.04
N ALA A 14 9.62 -18.11 -5.21
CA ALA A 14 10.65 -17.75 -6.16
C ALA A 14 10.19 -16.67 -7.15
N ARG A 15 11.13 -16.19 -7.96
CA ARG A 15 10.89 -15.38 -9.16
C ARG A 15 11.02 -16.27 -10.38
N ARG A 16 10.04 -16.24 -11.28
CA ARG A 16 10.09 -16.86 -12.61
C ARG A 16 10.40 -15.78 -13.64
N VAL A 17 11.60 -15.82 -14.21
CA VAL A 17 12.07 -14.82 -15.19
C VAL A 17 11.80 -15.31 -16.61
N HIS A 18 11.21 -14.45 -17.44
CA HIS A 18 10.81 -14.72 -18.83
C HIS A 18 11.57 -13.79 -19.81
N PRO A 19 12.80 -14.17 -20.22
CA PRO A 19 13.55 -13.40 -21.20
C PRO A 19 12.93 -13.51 -22.60
N ARG A 20 13.34 -12.62 -23.52
CA ARG A 20 12.88 -12.64 -24.92
C ARG A 20 13.23 -13.94 -25.65
N SER A 21 14.31 -14.62 -25.26
CA SER A 21 14.73 -15.90 -25.83
C SER A 21 13.79 -17.07 -25.49
N GLY A 22 12.89 -16.89 -24.50
CA GLY A 22 12.03 -17.97 -24.00
C GLY A 22 12.70 -18.93 -23.01
N SER A 23 14.01 -18.85 -22.81
CA SER A 23 14.76 -19.66 -21.83
C SER A 23 14.52 -19.13 -20.40
N GLY A 24 13.34 -19.40 -19.85
CA GLY A 24 12.98 -18.94 -18.52
C GLY A 24 13.81 -19.58 -17.41
N SER A 25 14.03 -18.85 -16.31
CA SER A 25 14.75 -19.34 -15.13
C SER A 25 13.91 -19.17 -13.88
N LEU A 26 14.01 -20.12 -12.95
CA LEU A 26 13.40 -20.04 -11.63
C LEU A 26 14.47 -19.70 -10.59
N GLN A 27 14.25 -18.63 -9.83
CA GLN A 27 15.22 -18.08 -8.89
C GLN A 27 14.56 -17.98 -7.50
N PRO A 28 14.90 -18.88 -6.56
CA PRO A 28 14.44 -18.79 -5.17
C PRO A 28 14.78 -17.43 -4.55
N TYR A 29 13.95 -16.95 -3.62
CA TYR A 29 14.24 -15.70 -2.91
C TYR A 29 15.36 -15.84 -1.88
N GLY A 30 15.40 -16.99 -1.18
CA GLY A 30 16.39 -17.30 -0.17
C GLY A 30 17.07 -18.66 -0.39
N GLN A 31 17.91 -19.04 0.57
CA GLN A 31 18.61 -20.32 0.57
C GLN A 31 17.75 -21.44 1.17
N ARG A 32 16.79 -21.09 2.02
CA ARG A 32 15.92 -22.06 2.71
C ARG A 32 14.48 -22.04 2.18
N PRO A 33 13.74 -23.17 2.22
CA PRO A 33 12.39 -23.28 1.69
C PRO A 33 11.36 -22.31 2.29
N GLU A 34 11.56 -21.88 3.53
CA GLU A 34 10.69 -20.95 4.25
C GLU A 34 10.98 -19.46 3.96
N GLU A 35 12.08 -19.16 3.28
CA GLU A 35 12.46 -17.79 2.90
C GLU A 35 11.71 -17.36 1.64
N ILE A 36 10.42 -17.12 1.81
CA ILE A 36 9.47 -16.81 0.74
C ILE A 36 8.82 -15.46 0.95
N ASN A 37 8.25 -14.92 -0.15
CA ASN A 37 7.34 -13.78 -0.08
C ASN A 37 5.89 -14.26 -0.04
N TYR A 38 4.96 -13.34 0.23
CA TYR A 38 3.53 -13.59 0.10
C TYR A 38 2.88 -12.57 -0.83
N SER A 39 1.96 -13.04 -1.64
CA SER A 39 1.01 -12.21 -2.37
C SER A 39 -0.29 -12.11 -1.58
N VAL A 40 -0.87 -10.91 -1.54
CA VAL A 40 -2.12 -10.61 -0.84
C VAL A 40 -2.86 -9.50 -1.56
N GLU A 41 -4.18 -9.61 -1.65
CA GLU A 41 -5.02 -8.55 -2.21
C GLU A 41 -5.03 -7.34 -1.27
N ARG A 42 -4.68 -6.16 -1.80
CA ARG A 42 -4.59 -4.91 -1.03
C ARG A 42 -5.89 -4.58 -0.28
N ALA A 43 -7.04 -4.67 -0.95
CA ALA A 43 -8.31 -4.30 -0.32
C ALA A 43 -8.73 -5.32 0.74
N ALA A 44 -8.50 -6.62 0.53
CA ALA A 44 -8.71 -7.65 1.55
C ALA A 44 -7.85 -7.41 2.81
N LEU A 45 -6.55 -7.13 2.64
CA LEU A 45 -5.67 -6.80 3.76
C LEU A 45 -6.17 -5.56 4.50
N ASN A 46 -6.53 -4.49 3.79
CA ASN A 46 -7.03 -3.27 4.40
C ASN A 46 -8.32 -3.51 5.22
N ARG A 47 -9.26 -4.31 4.70
CA ARG A 47 -10.48 -4.70 5.45
C ARG A 47 -10.13 -5.41 6.76
N VAL A 48 -9.16 -6.33 6.76
CA VAL A 48 -8.71 -7.00 7.99
C VAL A 48 -8.14 -6.00 8.99
N LEU A 49 -7.31 -5.04 8.52
CA LEU A 49 -6.72 -4.02 9.39
C LEU A 49 -7.78 -3.13 10.05
N VAL A 50 -8.77 -2.68 9.26
CA VAL A 50 -9.93 -1.92 9.74
C VAL A 50 -10.66 -2.70 10.84
N THR A 51 -11.03 -3.95 10.58
CA THR A 51 -11.73 -4.79 11.57
C THR A 51 -10.89 -5.02 12.83
N VAL A 52 -9.58 -5.21 12.71
CA VAL A 52 -8.69 -5.38 13.87
C VAL A 52 -8.62 -4.08 14.69
N ALA A 53 -8.57 -2.92 14.04
CA ALA A 53 -8.57 -1.63 14.72
C ALA A 53 -9.89 -1.38 15.48
N GLU A 54 -11.03 -1.66 14.87
CA GLU A 54 -12.35 -1.56 15.52
C GLU A 54 -12.45 -2.45 16.76
N ARG A 55 -11.99 -3.71 16.66
CA ARG A 55 -11.94 -4.65 17.80
C ARG A 55 -11.03 -4.16 18.93
N ALA A 56 -10.00 -3.39 18.62
CA ALA A 56 -9.12 -2.76 19.59
C ALA A 56 -9.70 -1.48 20.20
N GLY A 57 -10.90 -1.05 19.79
CA GLY A 57 -11.58 0.14 20.30
C GLY A 57 -11.24 1.43 19.54
N VAL A 58 -10.59 1.35 18.38
CA VAL A 58 -10.31 2.54 17.55
C VAL A 58 -11.60 3.03 16.90
N THR A 59 -11.91 4.32 17.06
CA THR A 59 -12.99 4.97 16.32
C THR A 59 -12.52 5.34 14.92
N LEU A 60 -13.07 4.69 13.90
CA LEU A 60 -12.78 4.99 12.50
C LEU A 60 -13.83 5.93 11.92
N ARG A 61 -13.39 7.00 11.27
CA ARG A 61 -14.25 7.98 10.58
C ARG A 61 -13.92 7.98 9.09
N PHE A 62 -14.72 7.27 8.30
CA PHE A 62 -14.61 7.26 6.84
C PHE A 62 -15.21 8.52 6.22
N GLU A 63 -14.86 8.86 4.98
CA GLU A 63 -15.34 10.07 4.28
C GLU A 63 -14.99 11.38 5.00
N HIS A 64 -13.92 11.37 5.80
CA HIS A 64 -13.33 12.55 6.41
C HIS A 64 -11.92 12.72 5.85
N ARG A 65 -11.73 13.70 4.96
CA ARG A 65 -10.42 13.95 4.35
C ARG A 65 -9.66 14.99 5.15
N CYS A 66 -8.40 14.68 5.47
CA CYS A 66 -7.47 15.62 6.07
C CYS A 66 -7.05 16.68 5.05
N LEU A 67 -7.13 17.95 5.45
CA LEU A 67 -6.69 19.11 4.67
C LEU A 67 -5.30 19.60 5.09
N GLY A 68 -4.83 19.21 6.28
CA GLY A 68 -3.51 19.55 6.80
C GLY A 68 -3.51 19.78 8.31
N LEU A 69 -2.43 20.36 8.81
CA LEU A 69 -2.31 20.87 10.17
C LEU A 69 -2.45 22.39 10.18
N ALA A 70 -3.17 22.93 11.16
CA ALA A 70 -3.14 24.32 11.53
C ALA A 70 -1.96 24.55 12.51
N PRO A 71 -0.85 25.19 12.08
CA PRO A 71 0.38 25.26 12.88
C PRO A 71 0.18 26.03 14.20
N GLU A 72 -0.69 27.04 14.19
CA GLU A 72 -0.97 27.91 15.33
C GLU A 72 -1.82 27.21 16.41
N SER A 73 -2.73 26.31 16.02
CA SER A 73 -3.75 25.72 16.92
C SER A 73 -3.51 24.25 17.28
N ARG A 74 -2.45 23.61 16.76
CA ARG A 74 -2.18 22.16 16.93
C ARG A 74 -3.38 21.28 16.53
N ALA A 75 -4.20 21.77 15.62
CA ALA A 75 -5.39 21.06 15.16
C ALA A 75 -5.19 20.47 13.76
N VAL A 76 -5.81 19.31 13.52
CA VAL A 76 -5.94 18.75 12.18
C VAL A 76 -7.19 19.33 11.53
N GLN A 77 -7.03 19.94 10.37
CA GLN A 77 -8.15 20.43 9.58
C GLN A 77 -8.69 19.31 8.70
N CYS A 78 -10.00 19.12 8.71
CA CYS A 78 -10.68 18.05 7.99
C CYS A 78 -11.92 18.57 7.28
N VAL A 79 -12.33 17.89 6.22
CA VAL A 79 -13.64 18.05 5.58
C VAL A 79 -14.42 16.74 5.65
N GLU A 80 -15.68 16.79 6.04
CA GLU A 80 -16.62 15.68 5.86
C GLU A 80 -17.14 15.71 4.42
N GLU A 81 -16.77 14.72 3.60
CA GLU A 81 -17.04 14.72 2.16
C GLU A 81 -18.53 14.70 1.81
N ARG A 82 -19.37 14.15 2.69
CA ARG A 82 -20.83 14.08 2.46
C ARG A 82 -21.53 15.44 2.60
N SER A 83 -21.12 16.24 3.59
CA SER A 83 -21.74 17.53 3.88
C SER A 83 -20.97 18.71 3.30
N GLY A 84 -19.68 18.52 2.98
CA GLY A 84 -18.75 19.58 2.63
C GLY A 84 -18.31 20.44 3.82
N LEU A 85 -18.73 20.11 5.05
CA LEU A 85 -18.40 20.89 6.22
C LEU A 85 -16.94 20.68 6.61
N THR A 86 -16.23 21.79 6.77
CA THR A 86 -14.86 21.81 7.32
C THR A 86 -14.92 21.96 8.83
N PHE A 87 -14.07 21.24 9.53
CA PHE A 87 -13.95 21.30 10.98
C PHE A 87 -12.52 21.03 11.42
N GLU A 88 -12.21 21.39 12.66
CA GLU A 88 -10.91 21.17 13.28
C GLU A 88 -11.00 20.06 14.34
N LEU A 89 -9.96 19.23 14.39
CA LEU A 89 -9.76 18.23 15.43
C LEU A 89 -8.55 18.62 16.25
N GLU A 90 -8.79 19.06 17.47
CA GLU A 90 -7.73 19.24 18.46
C GLU A 90 -7.18 17.86 18.85
N CYS A 91 -5.86 17.72 18.81
CA CYS A 91 -5.18 16.50 19.21
C CYS A 91 -3.88 16.83 19.94
N GLU A 92 -3.62 16.10 21.02
CA GLU A 92 -2.32 16.18 21.70
C GLU A 92 -1.20 15.60 20.81
N THR A 93 -1.51 14.55 20.06
CA THR A 93 -0.59 13.90 19.13
C THR A 93 -1.32 13.50 17.85
N ALA A 94 -0.73 13.84 16.71
CA ALA A 94 -1.19 13.42 15.39
C ALA A 94 -0.17 12.47 14.75
N ILE A 95 -0.63 11.29 14.33
CA ILE A 95 0.16 10.36 13.51
C ILE A 95 -0.38 10.43 12.09
N ALA A 96 0.37 11.05 11.18
CA ALA A 96 0.02 11.17 9.78
C ALA A 96 0.44 9.92 9.00
N ALA A 97 -0.54 9.07 8.66
CA ALA A 97 -0.38 7.91 7.79
C ALA A 97 -1.14 8.08 6.46
N ASP A 98 -1.19 9.30 5.94
CA ASP A 98 -1.99 9.78 4.79
C ASP A 98 -1.31 9.60 3.41
N GLY A 99 -0.24 8.81 3.36
CA GLY A 99 0.37 8.32 2.12
C GLY A 99 1.31 9.30 1.41
N ALA A 100 1.63 8.97 0.15
CA ALA A 100 2.64 9.71 -0.63
C ALA A 100 2.26 11.17 -0.86
N GLY A 101 0.97 11.49 -0.99
CA GLY A 101 0.43 12.85 -1.16
C GLY A 101 0.03 13.55 0.15
N SER A 102 0.73 13.27 1.26
CA SER A 102 0.39 13.74 2.61
C SER A 102 0.12 15.25 2.69
N ALA A 103 -1.08 15.60 3.14
CA ALA A 103 -1.50 16.98 3.41
C ALA A 103 -0.81 17.51 4.68
N VAL A 104 -0.65 16.66 5.70
CA VAL A 104 0.04 17.00 6.94
C VAL A 104 1.50 17.36 6.66
N ARG A 105 2.20 16.56 5.85
CA ARG A 105 3.59 16.85 5.47
C ARG A 105 3.69 18.18 4.72
N ALA A 106 2.73 18.48 3.83
CA ALA A 106 2.70 19.76 3.12
C ALA A 106 2.56 20.94 4.09
N SER A 107 1.68 20.85 5.10
CA SER A 107 1.56 21.86 6.16
C SER A 107 2.85 22.06 6.95
N LEU A 108 3.54 20.97 7.31
CA LEU A 108 4.81 21.05 8.05
C LEU A 108 5.93 21.72 7.25
N VAL A 109 6.02 21.45 5.95
CA VAL A 109 6.98 22.12 5.05
C VAL A 109 6.66 23.61 4.94
N ALA A 110 5.39 23.96 4.75
CA ALA A 110 4.96 25.35 4.65
C ALA A 110 5.24 26.14 5.94
N ALA A 111 5.14 25.48 7.11
CA ALA A 111 5.50 26.05 8.40
C ALA A 111 7.01 26.08 8.68
N GLY A 112 7.86 25.61 7.76
CA GLY A 112 9.31 25.53 7.95
C GLY A 112 9.77 24.49 8.98
N ALA A 113 8.88 23.58 9.40
CA ALA A 113 9.19 22.57 10.41
C ALA A 113 10.02 21.39 9.84
N CYS A 114 9.99 21.19 8.52
CA CYS A 114 10.83 20.20 7.84
C CYS A 114 11.11 20.59 6.39
N ALA A 115 12.12 19.94 5.80
CA ALA A 115 12.43 20.03 4.37
C ALA A 115 12.08 18.70 3.68
N VAL A 116 11.60 18.77 2.44
CA VAL A 116 11.25 17.61 1.63
C VAL A 116 12.01 17.65 0.31
N ARG A 117 12.52 16.50 -0.10
CA ARG A 117 13.06 16.28 -1.45
C ARG A 117 12.21 15.22 -2.14
N ALA A 118 11.64 15.56 -3.29
CA ALA A 118 10.97 14.62 -4.16
C ALA A 118 11.78 14.47 -5.46
N ALA A 119 11.97 13.23 -5.91
CA ALA A 119 12.60 12.91 -7.17
C ALA A 119 11.66 11.96 -7.92
N PRO A 120 10.81 12.47 -8.84
CA PRO A 120 9.97 11.64 -9.67
C PRO A 120 10.79 10.62 -10.46
N LEU A 121 10.22 9.44 -10.69
CA LEU A 121 10.82 8.42 -11.56
C LEU A 121 10.35 8.66 -12.99
N ASP A 122 11.19 8.32 -13.97
CA ASP A 122 10.84 8.39 -15.40
C ASP A 122 9.94 7.23 -15.84
N HIS A 123 9.64 6.31 -14.92
CA HIS A 123 8.82 5.13 -15.15
C HIS A 123 7.47 5.24 -14.45
N ASP A 124 6.46 4.66 -15.07
CA ASP A 124 5.13 4.48 -14.51
C ASP A 124 4.68 3.01 -14.65
N TYR A 125 3.53 2.66 -14.09
CA TYR A 125 2.99 1.31 -14.12
C TYR A 125 1.57 1.27 -14.68
N LYS A 126 1.18 0.10 -15.19
CA LYS A 126 -0.18 -0.20 -15.61
C LYS A 126 -0.55 -1.61 -15.15
N GLU A 127 -1.76 -1.74 -14.61
CA GLU A 127 -2.27 -3.02 -14.15
C GLU A 127 -2.98 -3.76 -15.29
N MET A 128 -2.71 -5.06 -15.39
CA MET A 128 -3.33 -5.96 -16.36
C MET A 128 -3.63 -7.29 -15.69
N THR A 129 -4.79 -7.86 -16.04
CA THR A 129 -5.24 -9.14 -15.46
C THR A 129 -5.04 -10.27 -16.44
N LEU A 130 -4.38 -11.34 -15.98
CA LEU A 130 -4.30 -12.61 -16.70
C LEU A 130 -5.47 -13.51 -16.25
N PRO A 131 -6.40 -13.88 -17.15
CA PRO A 131 -7.53 -14.73 -16.78
C PRO A 131 -7.09 -16.17 -16.54
N ALA A 132 -7.92 -16.91 -15.80
CA ALA A 132 -7.78 -18.36 -15.66
C ALA A 132 -8.01 -19.07 -17.01
N LEU A 133 -7.30 -20.18 -17.22
CA LEU A 133 -7.51 -21.09 -18.35
C LEU A 133 -8.30 -22.31 -17.87
N ALA A 134 -9.53 -22.48 -18.38
CA ALA A 134 -10.42 -23.59 -18.02
C ALA A 134 -10.56 -23.78 -16.48
N GLY A 135 -10.64 -22.68 -15.73
CA GLY A 135 -10.78 -22.70 -14.26
C GLY A 135 -9.47 -22.88 -13.49
N SER A 136 -8.32 -22.99 -14.18
CA SER A 136 -7.00 -23.13 -13.56
C SER A 136 -6.12 -21.90 -13.81
N HIS A 137 -5.10 -21.71 -12.98
CA HIS A 137 -4.11 -20.65 -13.20
C HIS A 137 -3.44 -20.84 -14.56
N ALA A 138 -3.35 -19.75 -15.34
CA ALA A 138 -2.67 -19.78 -16.65
C ALA A 138 -1.15 -19.97 -16.53
N LEU A 139 -0.61 -19.68 -15.35
CA LEU A 139 0.80 -19.72 -15.01
C LEU A 139 0.99 -20.38 -13.63
N GLU A 140 2.23 -20.74 -13.31
CA GLU A 140 2.63 -21.29 -12.02
C GLU A 140 2.21 -20.33 -10.88
N PRO A 141 1.31 -20.71 -9.98
CA PRO A 141 0.68 -19.76 -9.06
C PRO A 141 1.59 -19.36 -7.90
N ASP A 142 2.55 -20.19 -7.51
CA ASP A 142 3.36 -20.02 -6.30
C ASP A 142 4.68 -19.26 -6.54
N VAL A 143 4.79 -18.52 -7.64
CA VAL A 143 5.98 -17.76 -8.03
C VAL A 143 5.63 -16.38 -8.58
N LEU A 144 6.54 -15.41 -8.41
CA LEU A 144 6.41 -14.08 -9.01
C LEU A 144 6.95 -14.10 -10.44
N HIS A 145 6.10 -13.81 -11.42
CA HIS A 145 6.52 -13.78 -12.82
C HIS A 145 7.07 -12.40 -13.23
N ILE A 146 8.24 -12.39 -13.88
CA ILE A 146 8.93 -11.16 -14.32
C ILE A 146 9.31 -11.29 -15.79
N TRP A 147 8.94 -10.29 -16.60
CA TRP A 147 9.33 -10.19 -18.02
C TRP A 147 10.28 -9.00 -18.23
N PRO A 148 11.60 -9.17 -17.99
CA PRO A 148 12.54 -8.06 -18.15
C PRO A 148 12.68 -7.66 -19.62
N ARG A 149 12.68 -6.35 -19.89
CA ARG A 149 12.82 -5.79 -21.25
C ARG A 149 13.91 -4.72 -21.39
N GLY A 150 14.62 -4.38 -20.32
CA GLY A 150 15.53 -3.23 -20.29
C GLY A 150 14.75 -1.91 -20.35
N GLY A 151 15.46 -0.79 -20.55
CA GLY A 151 14.84 0.54 -20.66
C GLY A 151 14.51 1.21 -19.32
N PHE A 152 15.19 0.78 -18.27
CA PHE A 152 15.27 1.45 -16.98
C PHE A 152 16.66 2.04 -16.78
#